data_AF-A0A2V7NFZ6-F1
#
_entry.id   AF-A0A2V7NFZ6-F1
#
_cell.length_a   1.000
_cell.length_b   1.000
_cell.length_c   1.000
_cell.angle_alpha   90.00
_cell.angle_beta   90.00
_cell.angle_gamma   90.00
#
_symmetry.space_group_name_H-M   'P 1'
#
loop_
_entity.id
_entity.type
_entity.pdbx_description
1 polymer ?
#
loop_
_entity_poly.entity_id
_entity_poly.type
_entity_poly.pdbx_seq_one_letter_code
_entity_poly.pdbx_strand_id
1 'polypeptide(L)'
;MLLGAAPLVAQKPRPKRPPAAAPADTARRADSAATAKDSLTRFLENFSLRNLGPAAYSGRVTALAVPHAAGYPNTFYVGAAGGGVWKTTNGGITWQSVSEGLGVQTIGDLAVAPSDTNIVWVGTGEKNSLRSQWWGDGVYKSTDGGKKWTNMGLKDTRSIGRIVLHPTNPDIVYVA
;
A
#
# COMPACT_ATOMS: atom_id res chain seq x y z
N MET A 1 -7.25 76.72 32.67
CA MET A 1 -7.67 76.54 31.26
C MET A 1 -7.03 75.26 30.76
N LEU A 2 -7.68 74.25 30.21
CA LEU A 2 -9.11 73.92 30.07
C LEU A 2 -9.12 72.38 29.80
N LEU A 3 -9.82 71.60 30.64
CA LEU A 3 -10.09 70.19 30.35
C LEU A 3 -11.07 70.12 29.17
N GLY A 4 -10.72 69.40 28.10
CA GLY A 4 -11.64 69.10 27.00
C GLY A 4 -12.45 67.84 27.30
N ALA A 5 -13.75 68.00 27.53
CA ALA A 5 -14.72 66.91 27.66
C ALA A 5 -15.18 66.42 26.28
N ALA A 6 -15.11 65.11 26.03
CA ALA A 6 -15.76 64.49 24.87
C ALA A 6 -17.22 64.13 25.22
N PRO A 7 -18.19 64.28 24.30
CA PRO A 7 -19.60 64.02 24.57
C PRO A 7 -19.91 62.51 24.60
N LEU A 8 -20.82 62.13 25.49
CA LEU A 8 -21.35 60.79 25.62
C LEU A 8 -22.34 60.51 24.47
N VAL A 9 -21.96 59.67 23.51
CA VAL A 9 -22.88 59.19 22.47
C VAL A 9 -23.73 58.06 23.05
N ALA A 10 -25.05 58.24 23.05
CA ALA A 10 -26.00 57.23 23.50
C ALA A 10 -25.96 55.99 22.59
N GLN A 11 -25.63 54.82 23.15
CA GLN A 11 -25.71 53.54 22.43
C GLN A 11 -27.17 53.12 22.25
N LYS A 12 -27.58 52.92 20.99
CA LYS A 12 -28.88 52.30 20.64
C LYS A 12 -28.92 50.85 21.17
N PRO A 13 -30.04 50.36 21.74
CA PRO A 13 -30.12 49.00 22.24
C PRO A 13 -29.94 47.99 21.11
N ARG A 14 -29.04 47.01 21.31
CA ARG A 14 -28.79 45.93 20.34
C ARG A 14 -30.06 45.07 20.17
N PRO A 15 -30.42 44.66 18.94
CA PRO A 15 -31.49 43.71 18.73
C PRO A 15 -31.16 42.37 19.41
N LYS A 16 -32.14 41.78 20.12
CA LYS A 16 -31.97 40.47 20.75
C LYS A 16 -31.67 39.43 19.68
N ARG A 17 -30.57 38.70 19.88
CA ARG A 17 -30.15 37.59 19.03
C ARG A 17 -31.28 36.55 18.95
N PRO A 18 -31.68 36.05 17.77
CA PRO A 18 -32.62 34.96 17.68
C PRO A 18 -32.07 33.73 18.43
N PRO A 19 -32.94 32.91 19.04
CA PRO A 19 -32.50 31.67 19.68
C PRO A 19 -31.73 30.82 18.66
N ALA A 20 -30.65 30.18 19.13
CA ALA A 20 -29.86 29.29 18.29
C ALA A 20 -30.78 28.21 17.70
N ALA A 21 -30.66 27.96 16.39
CA ALA A 21 -31.35 26.85 15.75
C ALA A 21 -31.01 25.55 16.52
N ALA A 22 -32.03 24.76 16.84
CA ALA A 22 -31.86 23.49 17.53
C ALA A 22 -30.82 22.61 16.78
N PRO A 23 -29.99 21.83 17.49
CA PRO A 23 -29.00 20.97 16.85
C PRO A 23 -29.72 20.02 15.88
N ALA A 24 -29.45 20.18 14.59
CA ALA A 24 -29.99 19.32 13.56
C ALA A 24 -29.36 17.92 13.71
N ASP A 25 -30.16 17.00 14.25
CA ASP A 25 -30.14 15.53 14.13
C ASP A 25 -28.86 14.90 13.55
N THR A 26 -27.78 14.95 14.33
CA THR A 26 -26.50 14.31 14.04
C THR A 26 -26.58 12.79 14.09
N ALA A 27 -27.51 12.25 14.89
CA ALA A 27 -27.77 10.82 15.00
C ALA A 27 -28.36 10.24 13.70
N ARG A 28 -29.38 10.88 13.12
CA ARG A 28 -29.98 10.45 11.85
C ARG A 28 -29.03 10.49 10.66
N ARG A 29 -28.05 11.41 10.66
CA ARG A 29 -26.98 11.43 9.64
C ARG A 29 -25.99 10.27 9.80
N ALA A 30 -25.64 9.92 11.04
CA ALA A 30 -24.75 8.79 11.32
C ALA A 30 -25.41 7.44 10.96
N ASP A 31 -26.69 7.25 11.32
CA ASP A 31 -27.45 6.05 11.01
C ASP A 31 -27.69 5.89 9.51
N SER A 32 -27.97 6.99 8.81
CA SER A 32 -28.11 7.00 7.35
C SER A 32 -26.80 6.68 6.64
N ALA A 33 -25.66 7.18 7.13
CA ALA A 33 -24.34 6.88 6.57
C ALA A 33 -23.90 5.43 6.85
N ALA A 34 -24.21 4.89 8.03
CA ALA A 34 -23.95 3.49 8.37
C ALA A 34 -24.81 2.54 7.52
N THR A 35 -26.10 2.84 7.37
CA THR A 35 -27.03 2.08 6.52
C THR A 35 -26.66 2.16 5.03
N ALA A 36 -26.17 3.32 4.56
CA ALA A 36 -25.72 3.48 3.18
C ALA A 36 -24.39 2.75 2.88
N LYS A 37 -23.46 2.69 3.86
CA LYS A 37 -22.26 1.86 3.74
C LYS A 37 -22.63 0.38 3.65
N ASP A 38 -23.59 -0.05 4.47
CA ASP A 38 -24.07 -1.44 4.50
C ASP A 38 -24.81 -1.83 3.21
N SER A 39 -25.61 -0.95 2.62
CA SER A 39 -26.25 -1.20 1.32
C SER A 39 -25.27 -1.18 0.15
N LEU A 40 -24.26 -0.31 0.18
CA LEU A 40 -23.19 -0.28 -0.81
C LEU A 40 -22.34 -1.55 -0.74
N THR A 41 -21.96 -2.01 0.46
CA THR A 41 -21.19 -3.25 0.64
C THR A 41 -21.96 -4.45 0.07
N ARG A 42 -23.23 -4.63 0.46
CA ARG A 42 -24.08 -5.71 -0.07
C ARG A 42 -24.29 -5.63 -1.59
N PHE A 43 -24.34 -4.43 -2.14
CA PHE A 43 -24.41 -4.25 -3.59
C PHE A 43 -23.10 -4.67 -4.28
N LEU A 44 -21.94 -4.29 -3.73
CA LEU A 44 -20.62 -4.61 -4.29
C LEU A 44 -20.26 -6.09 -4.15
N GLU A 45 -20.77 -6.80 -3.13
CA GLU A 45 -20.60 -8.24 -2.96
C GLU A 45 -21.14 -9.06 -4.15
N ASN A 46 -22.09 -8.52 -4.90
CA ASN A 46 -22.64 -9.15 -6.12
C ASN A 46 -21.77 -8.92 -7.36
N PHE A 47 -20.68 -8.14 -7.27
CA PHE A 47 -19.76 -7.92 -8.37
C PHE A 47 -18.52 -8.78 -8.24
N SER A 48 -18.11 -9.39 -9.35
CA SER A 48 -16.79 -10.02 -9.46
C SER A 48 -15.80 -9.04 -10.07
N LEU A 49 -14.74 -8.72 -9.33
CA LEU A 49 -13.60 -8.01 -9.88
C LEU A 49 -12.75 -9.00 -10.68
N ARG A 50 -12.43 -8.63 -11.92
CA ARG A 50 -11.47 -9.39 -12.74
C ARG A 50 -10.41 -8.45 -13.27
N ASN A 51 -9.16 -8.92 -13.22
CA ASN A 51 -8.06 -8.22 -13.86
C ASN A 51 -8.23 -8.35 -15.39
N LEU A 52 -8.21 -7.21 -16.10
CA LEU A 52 -8.31 -7.17 -17.57
C LEU A 52 -6.95 -7.26 -18.27
N GLY A 53 -5.86 -7.35 -17.49
CA GLY A 53 -4.51 -7.16 -17.96
C GLY A 53 -4.16 -5.67 -18.11
N PRO A 54 -2.88 -5.36 -18.33
CA PRO A 54 -2.46 -3.99 -18.61
C PRO A 54 -2.97 -3.56 -19.99
N ALA A 55 -3.56 -2.36 -20.09
CA ALA A 55 -4.03 -1.79 -21.36
C ALA A 55 -2.88 -1.46 -22.33
N ALA A 56 -1.65 -1.34 -21.83
CA ALA A 56 -0.42 -1.19 -22.60
C ALA A 56 0.69 -2.05 -21.99
N TYR A 57 1.38 -2.84 -22.82
CA TYR A 57 2.54 -3.64 -22.42
C TYR A 57 3.75 -2.73 -22.16
N SER A 58 3.78 -2.09 -21.00
CA SER A 58 4.93 -1.26 -20.60
C SER A 58 5.05 -1.23 -19.09
N GLY A 59 6.29 -1.18 -18.62
CA GLY A 59 6.61 -1.22 -17.20
C GLY A 59 8.06 -1.66 -17.02
N ARG A 60 8.68 -1.22 -15.93
CA ARG A 60 10.04 -1.61 -15.58
C ARG A 60 9.98 -2.79 -14.64
N VAL A 61 10.58 -3.91 -15.05
CA VAL A 61 10.91 -5.02 -14.15
C VAL A 61 12.22 -4.67 -13.48
N THR A 62 12.21 -4.63 -12.15
CA THR A 62 13.35 -4.24 -11.31
C THR A 62 13.98 -5.43 -10.62
N ALA A 63 13.22 -6.52 -10.46
CA ALA A 63 13.65 -7.72 -9.75
C ALA A 63 13.13 -8.99 -10.45
N LEU A 64 13.93 -10.05 -10.39
CA LEU A 64 13.60 -11.41 -10.82
C LEU A 64 14.11 -12.38 -9.75
N ALA A 65 13.26 -13.28 -9.29
CA ALA A 65 13.66 -14.33 -8.37
C ALA A 65 13.14 -15.69 -8.83
N VAL A 66 14.02 -16.68 -8.85
CA VAL A 66 13.75 -18.03 -9.34
C VAL A 66 14.00 -19.01 -8.19
N PRO A 67 13.05 -19.90 -7.85
CA PRO A 67 13.30 -20.99 -6.92
C PRO A 67 14.32 -21.98 -7.51
N HIS A 68 15.27 -22.45 -6.70
CA HIS A 68 16.31 -23.39 -7.15
C HIS A 68 15.93 -24.87 -6.94
N ALA A 69 14.76 -25.15 -6.38
CA ALA A 69 14.31 -26.51 -6.12
C ALA A 69 13.83 -27.21 -7.41
N ALA A 70 14.24 -28.48 -7.60
CA ALA A 70 13.98 -29.26 -8.81
C ALA A 70 12.49 -29.42 -9.18
N GLY A 71 11.56 -29.21 -8.24
CA GLY A 71 10.11 -29.25 -8.47
C GLY A 71 9.50 -27.98 -9.07
N TYR A 72 10.29 -26.92 -9.32
CA TYR A 72 9.78 -25.61 -9.70
C TYR A 72 10.37 -25.04 -11.02
N PRO A 73 10.56 -25.84 -12.08
CA PRO A 73 11.27 -25.41 -13.30
C PRO A 73 10.58 -24.25 -14.04
N ASN A 74 9.27 -24.09 -13.83
CA ASN A 74 8.44 -23.09 -14.52
C ASN A 74 7.93 -21.99 -13.58
N THR A 75 8.43 -21.93 -12.35
CA THR A 75 8.02 -20.94 -11.35
C THR A 75 9.06 -19.85 -11.22
N PHE A 76 8.63 -18.60 -11.28
CA PHE A 76 9.48 -17.45 -10.94
C PHE A 76 8.63 -16.24 -10.59
N TYR A 77 9.28 -15.27 -9.95
CA TYR A 77 8.69 -14.04 -9.47
C TYR A 77 9.34 -12.85 -10.15
N VAL A 78 8.55 -11.83 -10.46
CA VAL A 78 9.05 -10.54 -10.96
C VAL A 78 8.54 -9.41 -10.10
N GLY A 79 9.41 -8.45 -9.84
CA GLY A 79 9.09 -7.20 -9.14
C GLY A 79 9.07 -6.06 -10.14
N ALA A 80 8.04 -5.23 -10.07
CA ALA A 80 7.91 -4.05 -10.91
C ALA A 80 8.27 -2.77 -10.13
N ALA A 81 8.81 -1.76 -10.84
CA ALA A 81 9.16 -0.47 -10.24
C ALA A 81 7.98 0.24 -9.55
N GLY A 82 6.76 0.00 -10.02
CA GLY A 82 5.52 0.57 -9.49
C GLY A 82 4.29 -0.27 -9.85
N GLY A 83 4.40 -1.59 -9.71
CA GLY A 83 3.34 -2.54 -10.09
C GLY A 83 3.28 -3.78 -9.21
N GLY A 84 4.00 -3.80 -8.09
CA GLY A 84 4.03 -4.90 -7.15
C GLY A 84 4.81 -6.12 -7.63
N VAL A 85 4.54 -7.25 -6.99
CA VAL A 85 5.14 -8.56 -7.22
C VAL A 85 4.17 -9.45 -7.99
N TRP A 86 4.70 -10.15 -8.99
CA TRP A 86 3.96 -11.08 -9.83
C TRP A 86 4.65 -12.44 -9.83
N LYS A 87 3.86 -13.51 -9.85
CA LYS A 87 4.31 -14.89 -9.88
C LYS A 87 3.77 -15.59 -11.11
N THR A 88 4.60 -16.42 -11.73
CA THR A 88 4.17 -17.42 -12.70
C THR A 88 4.51 -18.82 -12.19
N THR A 89 3.78 -19.83 -12.67
CA THR A 89 4.05 -21.26 -12.43
C THR A 89 4.09 -22.08 -13.72
N ASN A 90 3.91 -21.42 -14.87
CA ASN A 90 3.83 -22.03 -16.19
C ASN A 90 4.79 -21.36 -17.19
N GLY A 91 5.96 -20.93 -16.72
CA GLY A 91 7.02 -20.45 -17.60
C GLY A 91 6.79 -19.04 -18.15
N GLY A 92 5.97 -18.24 -17.46
CA GLY A 92 5.67 -16.86 -17.87
C GLY A 92 4.52 -16.71 -18.86
N ILE A 93 3.80 -17.80 -19.17
CA ILE A 93 2.60 -17.76 -20.03
C ILE A 93 1.47 -16.99 -19.35
N THR A 94 1.23 -17.25 -18.07
CA THR A 94 0.30 -16.47 -17.24
C THR A 94 0.94 -16.02 -15.94
N TRP A 95 0.42 -14.91 -15.42
CA TRP A 95 0.94 -14.24 -14.24
C TRP A 95 -0.19 -13.95 -13.25
N GLN A 96 0.10 -14.18 -11.97
CA GLN A 96 -0.77 -13.81 -10.86
C GLN A 96 -0.08 -12.72 -10.03
N SER A 97 -0.81 -11.65 -9.73
CA SER A 97 -0.32 -10.68 -8.74
C SER A 97 -0.31 -11.34 -7.36
N VAL A 98 0.82 -11.23 -6.68
CA VAL A 98 1.05 -11.72 -5.32
C VAL A 98 1.43 -10.57 -4.40
N SER A 99 0.85 -9.39 -4.65
CA SER A 99 1.16 -8.14 -3.93
C SER A 99 0.19 -7.81 -2.80
N GLU A 100 -0.90 -8.56 -2.69
CA GLU A 100 -1.95 -8.29 -1.72
C GLU A 100 -1.40 -8.30 -0.28
N GLY A 101 -1.60 -7.20 0.46
CA GLY A 101 -1.05 -7.02 1.80
C GLY A 101 0.33 -6.36 1.89
N LEU A 102 1.00 -6.08 0.76
CA LEU A 102 2.14 -5.16 0.75
C LEU A 102 1.65 -3.73 1.01
N GLY A 103 2.42 -2.94 1.78
CA GLY A 103 2.08 -1.54 2.06
C GLY A 103 2.31 -0.60 0.88
N VAL A 104 3.19 -1.01 -0.04
CA VAL A 104 3.58 -0.24 -1.23
C VAL A 104 3.82 -1.19 -2.42
N GLN A 105 3.71 -0.64 -3.63
CA GLN A 105 3.80 -1.40 -4.88
C GLN A 105 5.11 -1.18 -5.65
N THR A 106 6.07 -0.46 -5.06
CA THR A 106 7.39 -0.25 -5.65
C THR A 106 8.36 -1.32 -5.14
N ILE A 107 8.90 -2.12 -6.06
CA ILE A 107 9.76 -3.25 -5.71
C ILE A 107 11.21 -2.94 -6.08
N GLY A 108 12.11 -3.12 -5.13
CA GLY A 108 13.54 -2.92 -5.30
C GLY A 108 14.33 -4.21 -5.49
N ASP A 109 13.98 -5.28 -4.75
CA ASP A 109 14.53 -6.61 -4.96
C ASP A 109 13.58 -7.74 -4.52
N LEU A 110 13.84 -8.95 -5.01
CA LEU A 110 13.13 -10.18 -4.66
C LEU A 110 14.13 -11.31 -4.42
N ALA A 111 13.86 -12.16 -3.43
CA ALA A 111 14.61 -13.38 -3.23
C ALA A 111 13.71 -14.53 -2.79
N VAL A 112 13.99 -15.74 -3.27
CA VAL A 112 13.32 -16.99 -2.86
C VAL A 112 14.36 -17.84 -2.14
N ALA A 113 14.02 -18.39 -0.97
CA ALA A 113 14.97 -19.18 -0.21
C ALA A 113 15.29 -20.50 -0.93
N PRO A 114 16.57 -20.87 -1.11
CA PRO A 114 16.92 -22.15 -1.74
C PRO A 114 16.48 -23.37 -0.91
N SER A 115 16.43 -23.22 0.42
CA SER A 115 16.02 -24.27 1.36
C SER A 115 14.51 -24.50 1.44
N ASP A 116 13.69 -23.50 1.09
CA ASP A 116 12.23 -23.59 1.05
C ASP A 116 11.65 -22.56 0.08
N THR A 117 11.07 -23.04 -1.02
CA THR A 117 10.49 -22.19 -2.08
C THR A 117 9.25 -21.39 -1.64
N ASN A 118 8.62 -21.74 -0.51
CA ASN A 118 7.54 -20.94 0.05
C ASN A 118 8.03 -19.66 0.74
N ILE A 119 9.31 -19.61 1.11
CA ILE A 119 9.90 -18.45 1.76
C ILE A 119 10.36 -17.47 0.69
N VAL A 120 9.67 -16.34 0.61
CA VAL A 120 9.94 -15.27 -0.35
C VAL A 120 10.14 -13.98 0.42
N TRP A 121 11.16 -13.22 0.03
CA TRP A 121 11.47 -11.91 0.56
C TRP A 121 11.32 -10.84 -0.51
N VAL A 122 10.76 -9.71 -0.11
CA VAL A 122 10.53 -8.54 -0.97
C VAL A 122 11.16 -7.34 -0.30
N GLY A 123 12.01 -6.63 -1.05
CA GLY A 123 12.49 -5.31 -0.70
C GLY A 123 11.67 -4.27 -1.42
N THR A 124 11.10 -3.31 -0.70
CA THR A 124 10.30 -2.24 -1.30
C THR A 124 11.12 -0.98 -1.57
N GLY A 125 10.69 -0.21 -2.56
CA GLY A 125 11.36 1.00 -3.06
C GLY A 125 12.43 0.66 -4.09
N GLU A 126 12.22 1.05 -5.34
CA GLU A 126 13.20 0.76 -6.39
C GLU A 126 14.54 1.48 -6.15
N LYS A 127 15.64 0.86 -6.58
CA LYS A 127 17.01 1.42 -6.48
C LYS A 127 17.39 2.37 -7.62
N ASN A 128 16.59 2.41 -8.68
CA ASN A 128 16.92 3.17 -9.88
C ASN A 128 16.66 4.66 -9.63
N SER A 129 17.71 5.46 -9.49
CA SER A 129 17.60 6.91 -9.30
C SER A 129 17.02 7.61 -10.53
N LEU A 130 15.69 7.64 -10.63
CA LEU A 130 14.94 8.18 -11.75
C LEU A 130 13.79 9.05 -11.25
N ARG A 131 13.36 9.99 -12.09
CA ARG A 131 12.27 10.95 -11.81
C ARG A 131 10.91 10.33 -11.45
N SER A 132 10.72 9.05 -11.71
CA SER A 132 9.50 8.29 -11.43
C SER A 132 9.69 7.19 -10.38
N GLN A 133 10.76 7.26 -9.58
CA GLN A 133 10.97 6.38 -8.43
C GLN A 133 10.03 6.76 -7.29
N TRP A 134 9.51 5.76 -6.60
CA TRP A 134 8.81 5.93 -5.33
C TRP A 134 9.58 5.28 -4.19
N TRP A 135 9.38 5.79 -2.97
CA TRP A 135 9.95 5.20 -1.77
C TRP A 135 9.18 3.93 -1.38
N GLY A 136 9.93 2.97 -0.86
CA GLY A 136 9.42 1.82 -0.14
C GLY A 136 9.23 2.11 1.34
N ASP A 137 8.74 1.08 2.02
CA ASP A 137 8.46 1.01 3.45
C ASP A 137 9.12 -0.23 4.11
N GLY A 138 10.21 -0.73 3.49
CA GLY A 138 11.11 -1.70 4.09
C GLY A 138 11.09 -3.07 3.42
N VAL A 139 11.20 -4.12 4.24
CA VAL A 139 11.26 -5.51 3.78
C VAL A 139 10.06 -6.32 4.23
N TYR A 140 9.61 -7.23 3.37
CA TYR A 140 8.52 -8.15 3.66
C TYR A 140 8.98 -9.60 3.52
N LYS A 141 8.46 -10.48 4.37
CA LYS A 141 8.60 -11.93 4.30
C LYS A 141 7.24 -12.57 4.02
N SER A 142 7.22 -13.54 3.13
CA SER A 142 6.14 -14.50 2.97
C SER A 142 6.67 -15.89 3.28
N THR A 143 5.83 -16.74 3.88
CA THR A 143 6.09 -18.17 4.13
C THR A 143 5.11 -19.08 3.39
N ASP A 144 4.32 -18.51 2.48
CA ASP A 144 3.28 -19.22 1.71
C ASP A 144 3.37 -18.91 0.20
N GLY A 145 4.57 -18.54 -0.25
CA GLY A 145 4.88 -18.30 -1.66
C GLY A 145 4.27 -17.00 -2.21
N GLY A 146 4.00 -16.02 -1.35
CA GLY A 146 3.51 -14.69 -1.68
C GLY A 146 1.99 -14.50 -1.52
N LYS A 147 1.28 -15.41 -0.86
CA LYS A 147 -0.16 -15.24 -0.60
C LYS A 147 -0.42 -14.29 0.56
N LYS A 148 0.47 -14.26 1.54
CA LYS A 148 0.47 -13.32 2.66
C LYS A 148 1.88 -12.78 2.90
N TRP A 149 1.92 -11.54 3.35
CA TRP A 149 3.16 -10.82 3.64
C TRP A 149 3.17 -10.29 5.06
N THR A 150 4.34 -10.35 5.70
CA THR A 150 4.62 -9.73 6.99
C THR A 150 5.72 -8.70 6.81
N ASN A 151 5.50 -7.45 7.22
CA ASN A 151 6.54 -6.41 7.21
C ASN A 151 7.56 -6.74 8.31
N MET A 152 8.82 -6.87 7.93
CA MET A 152 9.93 -7.27 8.80
C MET A 152 10.80 -6.06 9.25
N GLY A 153 10.39 -4.83 8.94
CA GLY A 153 11.08 -3.60 9.33
C GLY A 153 11.84 -2.93 8.18
N LEU A 154 12.86 -2.13 8.53
CA LEU A 154 13.62 -1.26 7.60
C LEU A 154 12.77 -0.17 6.92
N LYS A 155 11.74 0.33 7.62
CA LYS A 155 10.75 1.27 7.07
C LYS A 155 11.36 2.59 6.58
N ASP A 156 12.43 3.04 7.23
CA ASP A 156 13.08 4.31 6.91
C ASP A 156 14.13 4.19 5.80
N THR A 157 14.44 2.97 5.33
CA THR A 157 15.46 2.75 4.29
C THR A 157 15.01 3.29 2.94
N ARG A 158 13.68 3.35 2.67
CA ARG A 158 13.03 3.89 1.46
C ARG A 158 13.39 3.22 0.13
N SER A 159 14.51 2.51 0.03
CA SER A 159 14.92 1.81 -1.17
C SER A 159 15.74 0.60 -0.76
N ILE A 160 15.23 -0.59 -1.03
CA ILE A 160 15.95 -1.84 -0.82
C ILE A 160 16.53 -2.28 -2.15
N GLY A 161 17.84 -2.18 -2.32
CA GLY A 161 18.52 -2.45 -3.58
C GLY A 161 18.94 -3.90 -3.77
N ARG A 162 19.10 -4.66 -2.68
CA ARG A 162 19.47 -6.07 -2.70
C ARG A 162 18.94 -6.85 -1.50
N ILE A 163 18.49 -8.08 -1.75
CA ILE A 163 18.25 -9.11 -0.73
C ILE A 163 19.00 -10.38 -1.14
N VAL A 164 19.78 -10.94 -0.21
CA VAL A 164 20.47 -12.22 -0.38
C VAL A 164 20.13 -13.14 0.78
N LEU A 165 19.72 -14.36 0.47
CA LEU A 165 19.33 -15.37 1.45
C LEU A 165 20.46 -16.38 1.64
N HIS A 166 20.69 -16.81 2.88
CA HIS A 166 21.63 -17.88 3.15
C HIS A 166 21.17 -19.19 2.50
N PRO A 167 22.06 -19.98 1.87
CA PRO A 167 21.67 -21.09 1.01
C PRO A 167 20.96 -22.23 1.74
N THR A 168 21.26 -22.44 3.03
CA THR A 168 20.71 -23.56 3.82
C THR A 168 19.91 -23.14 5.05
N ASN A 169 19.93 -21.85 5.41
CA ASN A 169 19.25 -21.36 6.61
C ASN A 169 18.35 -20.17 6.22
N PRO A 170 17.04 -20.36 6.10
CA PRO A 170 16.15 -19.32 5.57
C PRO A 170 15.90 -18.15 6.53
N ASP A 171 16.42 -18.23 7.77
CA ASP A 171 16.30 -17.15 8.76
C ASP A 171 17.47 -16.17 8.72
N ILE A 172 18.53 -16.47 7.96
CA ILE A 172 19.65 -15.56 7.75
C ILE A 172 19.46 -14.83 6.41
N VAL A 173 19.26 -13.52 6.50
CA VAL A 173 18.97 -12.64 5.36
C VAL A 173 19.87 -11.41 5.42
N TYR A 174 20.48 -11.08 4.29
CA TYR A 174 21.27 -9.88 4.11
C TYR A 174 20.50 -8.90 3.21
N VAL A 175 20.42 -7.65 3.63
CA VAL A 175 19.68 -6.59 2.95
C VAL A 175 20.60 -5.38 2.76
N ALA A 176 20.57 -4.78 1.57
CA ALA A 176 21.32 -3.58 1.21
C ALA A 176 20.46 -2.58 0.42
#